data_AF-A0AAP0PSF0-F1
#
_entry.id   AF-A0AAP0PSF0-F1
#
_cell.length_a   1.000
_cell.length_b   1.000
_cell.length_c   1.000
_cell.angle_alpha   90.00
_cell.angle_beta   90.00
_cell.angle_gamma   90.00
#
_symmetry.space_group_name_H-M   'P 1'
#
loop_
_entity.id
_entity.type
_entity.pdbx_description
1 polymer ?
#
loop_
_entity_poly.entity_id
_entity_poly.type
_entity_poly.pdbx_seq_one_letter_code
_entity_poly.pdbx_strand_id
1 'polypeptide(L)'
;MQKVCDDHDKHLQEQGEGYPAILKPWQSFSGWLEGVDGVATIFEAARGKSIWSCVAENVDEFCNSFNEAMAVDSRVVSTALVLSTECRPCWRGLTSLVDVGGGTGIMGRAIAEAF
;
A
#
# COMPACT_ATOMS: atom_id res chain seq x y z
N MET A 1 0.34 -22.16 -20.41
CA MET A 1 0.57 -20.99 -19.54
C MET A 1 -0.15 -19.76 -20.07
N GLN A 2 0.06 -19.33 -21.34
CA GLN A 2 -0.63 -18.18 -21.92
C GLN A 2 -2.15 -18.16 -21.69
N LYS A 3 -2.84 -19.27 -22.00
CA LYS A 3 -4.30 -19.40 -21.80
C LYS A 3 -4.75 -19.23 -20.34
N VAL A 4 -3.92 -19.62 -19.37
CA VAL A 4 -4.23 -19.48 -17.93
C VAL A 4 -4.03 -18.03 -17.49
N CYS A 5 -3.03 -17.34 -18.04
CA CYS A 5 -2.84 -15.90 -17.84
C CYS A 5 -4.00 -15.10 -18.47
N ASP A 6 -4.41 -15.47 -19.68
CA ASP A 6 -5.51 -14.80 -20.40
C ASP A 6 -6.87 -15.01 -19.71
N ASP A 7 -7.12 -16.21 -19.16
CA ASP A 7 -8.35 -16.51 -18.40
C ASP A 7 -8.34 -15.88 -17.00
N HIS A 8 -7.16 -15.71 -16.38
CA HIS A 8 -7.01 -14.93 -15.14
C HIS A 8 -7.29 -13.45 -15.42
N ASP A 9 -6.74 -12.87 -16.49
CA ASP A 9 -6.96 -11.47 -16.88
C ASP A 9 -8.44 -11.12 -17.12
N LYS A 10 -9.22 -12.05 -17.69
CA LYS A 10 -10.67 -11.85 -17.87
C LYS A 10 -11.42 -11.76 -16.54
N HIS A 11 -11.02 -12.57 -15.54
CA HIS A 11 -11.66 -12.55 -14.23
C HIS A 11 -11.24 -11.33 -13.40
N LEU A 12 -10.04 -10.78 -13.65
CA LEU A 12 -9.56 -9.53 -13.08
C LEU A 12 -10.27 -8.29 -13.65
N GLN A 13 -10.72 -8.35 -14.91
CA GLN A 13 -11.49 -7.28 -15.55
C GLN A 13 -12.95 -7.21 -15.06
N GLU A 14 -13.46 -8.25 -14.40
CA GLU A 14 -14.82 -8.30 -13.83
C GLU A 14 -14.89 -7.75 -12.39
N GLN A 15 -13.74 -7.54 -11.74
CA GLN A 15 -13.60 -6.88 -10.45
C GLN A 15 -13.28 -5.40 -10.75
N GLY A 16 -13.88 -4.44 -10.03
CA GLY A 16 -13.73 -2.99 -10.30
C GLY A 16 -12.30 -2.52 -10.61
N GLU A 17 -12.17 -1.44 -11.38
CA GLU A 17 -10.93 -0.87 -11.95
C GLU A 17 -9.77 -0.67 -10.93
N GLY A 18 -10.04 -0.69 -9.62
CA GLY A 18 -9.03 -0.71 -8.56
C GLY A 18 -8.16 -1.99 -8.46
N TYR A 19 -8.72 -3.18 -8.74
CA TYR A 19 -7.98 -4.46 -8.64
C TYR A 19 -6.97 -4.67 -9.80
N PRO A 20 -7.30 -4.32 -11.05
CA PRO A 20 -6.33 -4.29 -12.16
C PRO A 20 -5.16 -3.31 -11.95
N ALA A 21 -5.36 -2.24 -11.17
CA ALA A 21 -4.35 -1.21 -10.95
C ALA A 21 -3.15 -1.76 -10.17
N ILE A 22 -3.39 -2.58 -9.14
CA ILE A 22 -2.33 -3.12 -8.28
C ILE A 22 -1.68 -4.39 -8.84
N LEU A 23 -2.39 -5.14 -9.69
CA LEU A 23 -1.88 -6.40 -10.26
C LEU A 23 -1.00 -6.23 -11.49
N LYS A 24 -1.28 -5.22 -12.33
CA LYS A 24 -0.53 -4.98 -13.57
C LYS A 24 0.99 -4.82 -13.39
N PRO A 25 1.50 -4.16 -12.33
CA PRO A 25 2.93 -4.14 -12.05
C PRO A 25 3.52 -5.55 -11.92
N TRP A 26 2.88 -6.43 -11.16
CA TRP A 26 3.36 -7.82 -10.97
C TRP A 26 3.35 -8.65 -12.24
N GLN A 27 2.34 -8.46 -13.10
CA GLN A 27 2.29 -9.13 -14.41
C GLN A 27 3.42 -8.67 -15.34
N SER A 28 3.91 -7.45 -15.14
CA SER A 28 4.99 -6.87 -15.94
C SER A 28 6.39 -7.15 -15.34
N PHE A 29 6.48 -7.94 -14.26
CA PHE A 29 7.70 -8.09 -13.46
C PHE A 29 8.91 -8.61 -14.24
N SER A 30 8.75 -9.66 -15.05
CA SER A 30 9.87 -10.21 -15.83
C SER A 30 10.38 -9.21 -16.87
N GLY A 31 9.49 -8.62 -17.65
CA GLY A 31 9.85 -7.63 -18.67
C GLY A 31 10.40 -6.34 -18.07
N TRP A 32 9.90 -5.92 -16.90
CA TRP A 32 10.49 -4.83 -16.15
C TRP A 32 11.91 -5.20 -15.72
N LEU A 33 12.12 -6.35 -15.05
CA LEU A 33 13.44 -6.76 -14.56
C LEU A 33 14.52 -6.84 -15.65
N GLU A 34 14.15 -7.31 -16.85
CA GLU A 34 15.04 -7.41 -18.00
C GLU A 34 15.29 -6.08 -18.72
N GLY A 35 14.35 -5.13 -18.60
CA GLY A 35 14.27 -3.95 -19.46
C GLY A 35 14.62 -2.60 -18.81
N VAL A 36 15.07 -2.53 -17.56
CA VAL A 36 15.25 -1.21 -16.90
C VAL A 36 16.62 -0.59 -17.15
N ASP A 37 16.58 0.58 -17.80
CA ASP A 37 17.50 1.70 -17.57
C ASP A 37 17.22 2.31 -16.18
N GLY A 38 17.35 1.53 -15.08
CA GLY A 38 17.42 1.89 -13.66
C GLY A 38 16.54 2.98 -13.00
N VAL A 39 15.65 3.68 -13.71
CA VAL A 39 15.07 4.97 -13.26
C VAL A 39 13.61 4.86 -12.85
N ALA A 40 12.82 3.95 -13.43
CA ALA A 40 11.38 3.81 -13.16
C ALA A 40 11.07 2.59 -12.28
N THR A 41 10.20 2.78 -11.27
CA THR A 41 9.64 1.67 -10.49
C THR A 41 8.78 0.76 -11.38
N ILE A 42 8.56 -0.49 -10.97
CA ILE A 42 7.71 -1.42 -11.70
C ILE A 42 6.27 -0.91 -11.87
N PHE A 43 5.77 -0.15 -10.90
CA PHE A 43 4.45 0.47 -10.98
C PHE A 43 4.43 1.53 -12.08
N GLU A 44 5.42 2.41 -12.10
CA GLU A 44 5.56 3.45 -13.12
C GLU A 44 5.75 2.86 -14.52
N ALA A 45 6.56 1.82 -14.66
CA ALA A 45 6.73 1.12 -15.94
C ALA A 45 5.40 0.52 -16.45
N ALA A 46 4.59 -0.07 -15.56
CA ALA A 46 3.32 -0.70 -15.94
C ALA A 46 2.17 0.29 -16.16
N ARG A 47 2.19 1.44 -15.47
CA ARG A 47 1.05 2.38 -15.38
C ARG A 47 1.32 3.75 -15.99
N GLY A 48 2.57 4.08 -16.29
CA GLY A 48 3.01 5.38 -16.84
C GLY A 48 3.00 6.53 -15.83
N LYS A 49 2.73 6.24 -14.55
CA LYS A 49 2.67 7.23 -13.45
C LYS A 49 2.99 6.58 -12.12
N SER A 50 3.36 7.40 -11.13
CA SER A 50 3.62 6.92 -9.77
C SER A 50 2.37 6.36 -9.10
N ILE A 51 2.56 5.49 -8.12
CA ILE A 51 1.46 4.98 -7.29
C ILE A 51 0.70 6.12 -6.61
N TRP A 52 1.40 7.14 -6.11
CA TRP A 52 0.78 8.29 -5.43
C TRP A 52 -0.05 9.16 -6.37
N SER A 53 0.40 9.36 -7.61
CA SER A 53 -0.41 10.02 -8.65
C SER A 53 -1.68 9.22 -8.93
N CYS A 54 -1.58 7.88 -8.99
CA CYS A 54 -2.73 7.01 -9.19
C CYS A 54 -3.73 7.06 -8.02
N VAL A 55 -3.24 7.09 -6.78
CA VAL A 55 -4.05 7.31 -5.56
C VAL A 55 -4.75 8.66 -5.62
N ALA A 56 -4.03 9.72 -5.98
CA ALA A 56 -4.59 11.08 -6.02
C ALA A 56 -5.67 11.26 -7.11
N GLU A 57 -5.54 10.57 -8.24
CA GLU A 57 -6.46 10.70 -9.37
C GLU A 57 -7.73 9.84 -9.25
N ASN A 58 -7.67 8.71 -8.51
CA ASN A 58 -8.76 7.73 -8.42
C ASN A 58 -9.23 7.57 -6.96
N VAL A 59 -9.77 8.66 -6.42
CA VAL A 59 -10.11 8.78 -4.99
C VAL A 59 -11.16 7.75 -4.56
N ASP A 60 -12.20 7.52 -5.37
CA ASP A 60 -13.33 6.70 -4.93
C ASP A 60 -13.06 5.18 -4.98
N GLU A 61 -12.06 4.72 -5.73
CA GLU A 61 -11.86 3.29 -6.00
C GLU A 61 -10.49 2.78 -5.57
N PHE A 62 -9.41 3.32 -6.14
CA PHE A 62 -8.06 2.88 -5.80
C PHE A 62 -7.58 3.46 -4.46
N CYS A 63 -7.82 4.75 -4.20
CA CYS A 63 -7.42 5.37 -2.94
C CYS A 63 -8.14 4.76 -1.74
N ASN A 64 -9.46 4.53 -1.85
CA ASN A 64 -10.23 3.87 -0.79
C ASN A 64 -9.70 2.45 -0.52
N SER A 65 -9.56 1.64 -1.55
CA SER A 65 -9.03 0.27 -1.42
C SER A 65 -7.61 0.25 -0.81
N PHE A 66 -6.75 1.18 -1.24
CA PHE A 66 -5.39 1.33 -0.71
C PHE A 66 -5.40 1.74 0.77
N ASN A 67 -6.24 2.73 1.13
CA ASN A 67 -6.37 3.20 2.51
C ASN A 67 -6.98 2.14 3.44
N GLU A 68 -7.93 1.36 2.96
CA GLU A 68 -8.49 0.23 3.72
C GLU A 68 -7.45 -0.85 3.98
N ALA A 69 -6.68 -1.24 2.95
CA ALA A 69 -5.57 -2.17 3.10
C ALA A 69 -4.55 -1.65 4.13
N MET A 70 -4.22 -0.36 4.07
CA MET A 70 -3.28 0.27 5.01
C MET A 70 -3.83 0.45 6.41
N ALA A 71 -5.15 0.62 6.55
CA ALA A 71 -5.81 0.63 7.85
C ALA A 71 -5.75 -0.74 8.53
N VAL A 72 -5.94 -1.83 7.77
CA VAL A 72 -5.77 -3.20 8.28
C VAL A 72 -4.34 -3.43 8.75
N ASP A 73 -3.36 -3.12 7.90
CA ASP A 73 -1.93 -3.23 8.24
C ASP A 73 -1.58 -2.43 9.50
N SER A 74 -1.99 -1.16 9.55
CA SER A 74 -1.76 -0.28 10.69
C SER A 74 -2.33 -0.83 12.00
N ARG A 75 -3.51 -1.47 11.98
CA ARG A 75 -4.10 -2.10 13.19
C ARG A 75 -3.27 -3.27 13.69
N VAL A 76 -2.72 -4.08 12.78
CA VAL A 76 -1.88 -5.23 13.15
C VAL A 76 -0.58 -4.73 13.78
N VAL A 77 0.10 -3.80 13.11
CA VAL A 77 1.38 -3.26 13.58
C VAL A 77 1.20 -2.48 14.88
N SER A 78 0.17 -1.64 14.99
CA SER A 78 -0.05 -0.84 16.21
C SER A 78 -0.38 -1.72 17.41
N THR A 79 -1.14 -2.80 17.23
CA THR A 79 -1.42 -3.77 18.30
C THR A 79 -0.14 -4.39 18.82
N ALA A 80 0.75 -4.86 17.92
CA ALA A 80 2.03 -5.43 18.32
C ALA A 80 2.92 -4.41 19.04
N LEU A 81 2.94 -3.16 18.55
CA LEU A 81 3.73 -2.08 19.12
C LEU A 81 3.25 -1.67 20.53
N VAL A 82 1.94 -1.46 20.70
CA VAL A 82 1.34 -1.05 21.98
C VAL A 82 1.51 -2.12 23.06
N LEU A 83 1.40 -3.40 22.69
CA LEU A 83 1.55 -4.53 23.62
C LEU A 83 3.02 -4.91 23.90
N SER A 84 3.96 -4.40 23.12
CA SER A 84 5.38 -4.73 23.25
C SER A 84 6.00 -4.08 24.50
N THR A 85 6.60 -4.91 25.37
CA THR A 85 7.39 -4.45 26.52
C THR A 85 8.70 -3.80 26.09
N GLU A 86 9.27 -4.28 24.98
CA GLU A 86 10.56 -3.81 24.46
C GLU A 86 10.43 -2.45 23.75
N CYS A 87 9.28 -2.18 23.12
CA CYS A 87 9.03 -0.91 22.44
C CYS A 87 8.53 0.19 23.41
N ARG A 88 8.02 -0.19 24.58
CA ARG A 88 7.44 0.75 25.56
C ARG A 88 8.38 1.88 26.00
N PRO A 89 9.68 1.63 26.25
CA PRO A 89 10.63 2.67 26.63
C PRO A 89 10.80 3.77 25.57
N CYS A 90 10.61 3.47 24.28
CA CYS A 90 10.76 4.43 23.18
C CYS A 90 9.78 5.61 23.29
N TRP A 91 8.66 5.42 23.98
CA TRP A 91 7.60 6.41 24.14
C TRP A 91 7.74 7.27 25.41
N ARG A 92 8.66 6.92 26.31
CA ARG A 92 8.81 7.63 27.60
C ARG A 92 9.36 9.04 27.39
N GLY A 93 8.67 10.03 27.95
CA GLY A 93 9.11 11.43 27.94
C GLY A 93 8.87 12.16 26.62
N LEU A 94 8.27 11.50 25.62
CA LEU A 94 7.77 12.19 24.43
C LEU A 94 6.58 13.06 24.82
N THR A 95 6.64 14.34 24.43
CA THR A 95 5.54 15.30 24.64
C THR A 95 4.74 15.56 23.35
N SER A 96 5.25 15.13 22.21
CA SER A 96 4.63 15.30 20.90
C SER A 96 5.14 14.24 19.92
N LEU A 97 4.27 13.80 19.01
CA LEU A 97 4.58 12.86 17.94
C LEU A 97 3.87 13.29 16.64
N VAL A 98 4.53 13.11 15.50
CA VAL A 98 3.94 13.30 14.18
C VAL A 98 4.12 12.01 13.38
N ASP A 99 3.00 11.44 12.92
CA ASP A 99 2.96 10.28 12.04
C ASP A 99 2.94 10.75 10.57
N VAL A 100 4.13 10.96 10.00
CA VAL A 100 4.29 11.47 8.63
C VAL A 100 3.85 10.40 7.64
N GLY A 101 2.80 10.69 6.86
CA GLY A 101 2.20 9.70 5.98
C GLY A 101 1.31 8.69 6.71
N GLY A 102 0.82 9.02 7.91
CA GLY A 102 -0.01 8.15 8.76
C GLY A 102 -1.39 7.76 8.21
N GLY A 103 -1.64 7.98 6.92
CA GLY A 103 -2.87 7.63 6.22
C GLY A 103 -4.11 8.19 6.92
N THR A 104 -5.05 7.32 7.27
CA THR A 104 -6.30 7.65 7.97
C THR A 104 -6.12 7.79 9.50
N GLY A 105 -4.88 7.81 9.99
CA GLY A 105 -4.54 8.10 11.39
C GLY A 105 -4.69 6.91 12.35
N ILE A 106 -4.80 5.68 11.83
CA ILE A 106 -4.98 4.47 12.65
C ILE A 106 -3.80 4.26 13.61
N MET A 107 -2.57 4.36 13.11
CA MET A 107 -1.35 4.18 13.91
C MET A 107 -1.21 5.31 14.94
N GLY A 108 -1.27 6.56 14.48
CA GLY A 108 -1.22 7.74 15.36
C GLY A 108 -2.25 7.70 16.50
N ARG A 109 -3.51 7.33 16.21
CA ARG A 109 -4.55 7.19 17.24
C ARG A 109 -4.22 6.09 18.24
N ALA A 110 -3.78 4.92 17.78
CA ALA A 110 -3.43 3.81 18.66
C ALA A 110 -2.27 4.16 19.62
N ILE A 111 -1.28 4.91 19.13
CA ILE A 111 -0.16 5.38 19.97
C ILE A 111 -0.66 6.42 20.99
N ALA A 112 -1.43 7.42 20.56
CA ALA A 112 -1.95 8.48 21.43
C ALA A 112 -2.92 7.95 22.51
N GLU A 113 -3.62 6.84 22.25
CA GLU A 113 -4.47 6.17 23.25
C GLU A 113 -3.64 5.37 24.26
N ALA A 114 -2.44 4.91 23.89
CA ALA A 114 -1.61 4.03 24.71
C ALA A 114 -0.57 4.74 25.59
N PHE A 115 -0.15 5.95 25.22
CA PHE A 115 0.97 6.69 25.81
C PHE A 115 0.65 8.17 26.02
#